data_AF-A0A3M0KNT7-F1
#
_entry.id   AF-A0A3M0KNT7-F1
#
_cell.length_a   1.000
_cell.length_b   1.000
_cell.length_c   1.000
_cell.angle_alpha   90.00
_cell.angle_beta   90.00
_cell.angle_gamma   90.00
#
_symmetry.space_group_name_H-M   'P 1'
#
loop_
_entity.id
_entity.type
_entity.pdbx_description
1 polymer ?
#
loop_
_entity_poly.entity_id
_entity_poly.type
_entity_poly.pdbx_seq_one_letter_code
_entity_poly.pdbx_strand_id
1 'polypeptide(L)'
;MTAPADEAVPPAPSTSFKMSGGPRISFNAIDSALSSLKNCQSYIDSGMDVATQVALDLVESFNDEEDVNNMEKVMLEYATMDRELNHYIKAFEETINQNKQNVDIGFNRYDLGRIVEEINM
;
A
#
# COMPACT_ATOMS: atom_id res chain seq x y z
N MET A 1 -23.11 -53.50 4.92
CA MET A 1 -23.25 -52.19 5.58
C MET A 1 -22.53 -51.18 4.71
N THR A 2 -23.32 -50.33 4.06
CA THR A 2 -22.92 -49.36 3.05
C THR A 2 -22.40 -48.10 3.74
N ALA A 3 -21.17 -47.69 3.43
CA ALA A 3 -20.69 -46.34 3.71
C ALA A 3 -20.79 -45.52 2.42
N PRO A 4 -21.21 -44.23 2.47
CA PRO A 4 -21.43 -43.44 1.28
C PRO A 4 -20.10 -43.02 0.64
N ALA A 5 -20.10 -42.99 -0.69
CA ALA A 5 -19.04 -42.34 -1.46
C ALA A 5 -19.08 -40.83 -1.15
N ASP A 6 -18.00 -40.31 -0.58
CA ASP A 6 -17.78 -38.89 -0.43
C ASP A 6 -17.48 -38.32 -1.83
N GLU A 7 -18.51 -37.71 -2.41
CA GLU A 7 -18.49 -37.08 -3.72
C GLU A 7 -17.60 -35.84 -3.62
N ALA A 8 -16.34 -35.99 -4.01
CA ALA A 8 -15.39 -34.90 -4.07
C ALA A 8 -15.93 -33.79 -4.98
N VAL A 9 -16.47 -32.73 -4.36
CA VAL A 9 -16.91 -31.50 -5.01
C VAL A 9 -15.76 -30.99 -5.89
N PRO A 10 -15.94 -30.85 -7.22
CA PRO A 10 -14.88 -30.34 -8.07
C PRO A 10 -14.55 -28.89 -7.68
N PRO A 11 -13.26 -28.52 -7.60
CA PRO A 11 -12.87 -27.14 -7.30
C PRO A 11 -13.46 -26.22 -8.36
N ALA A 12 -14.12 -25.15 -7.89
CA ALA A 12 -14.72 -24.13 -8.73
C ALA A 12 -13.73 -23.63 -9.82
N PRO A 13 -14.20 -23.30 -11.03
CA PRO A 13 -13.34 -22.80 -12.09
C PRO A 13 -12.74 -21.45 -11.69
N SER A 14 -11.53 -21.48 -11.13
CA SER A 14 -10.68 -20.31 -11.02
C SER A 14 -10.36 -19.85 -12.43
N THR A 15 -10.98 -18.74 -12.85
CA THR A 15 -10.82 -18.12 -14.16
C THR A 15 -9.40 -17.56 -14.29
N SER A 16 -8.45 -18.44 -14.58
CA SER A 16 -7.09 -18.06 -14.91
C SER A 16 -7.05 -17.51 -16.34
N PHE A 17 -7.29 -16.22 -16.49
CA PHE A 17 -6.97 -15.52 -17.73
C PHE A 17 -5.45 -15.46 -17.86
N LYS A 18 -4.84 -16.32 -18.67
CA LYS A 18 -3.41 -16.25 -19.01
C LYS A 18 -3.19 -15.06 -19.95
N MET A 19 -2.51 -14.01 -19.47
CA MET A 19 -1.90 -12.99 -20.31
C MET A 19 -0.37 -13.17 -20.25
N SER A 20 0.23 -13.15 -21.43
CA SER A 20 1.66 -13.33 -21.69
C SER A 20 2.56 -12.43 -20.83
N GLY A 21 3.44 -13.06 -20.03
CA GLY A 21 4.85 -12.65 -19.89
C GLY A 21 5.23 -11.35 -19.17
N GLY A 22 4.33 -10.65 -18.47
CA GLY A 22 4.69 -9.52 -17.60
C GLY A 22 4.56 -9.86 -16.11
N PRO A 23 5.26 -9.17 -15.18
CA PRO A 23 5.01 -9.32 -13.75
C PRO A 23 3.54 -8.98 -13.45
N ARG A 24 2.74 -9.99 -13.12
CA ARG A 24 1.33 -9.79 -12.75
C ARG A 24 1.29 -9.41 -11.28
N ILE A 25 1.40 -8.12 -11.01
CA ILE A 25 1.21 -7.60 -9.67
C ILE A 25 -0.27 -7.78 -9.32
N SER A 26 -0.54 -8.56 -8.27
CA SER A 26 -1.88 -8.78 -7.73
C SER A 26 -2.33 -7.56 -6.93
N PHE A 27 -3.59 -7.13 -7.07
CA PHE A 27 -4.15 -6.05 -6.24
C PHE A 27 -4.05 -6.36 -4.73
N ASN A 28 -4.13 -7.63 -4.32
CA ASN A 28 -3.95 -8.02 -2.92
C ASN A 28 -2.50 -7.81 -2.43
N ALA A 29 -1.52 -7.97 -3.32
CA ALA A 29 -0.11 -7.69 -2.98
C ALA A 29 0.13 -6.18 -2.83
N ILE A 30 -0.57 -5.38 -3.64
CA ILE A 30 -0.56 -3.92 -3.55
C ILE A 30 -1.19 -3.45 -2.23
N ASP A 31 -2.35 -3.99 -1.86
CA ASP A 31 -3.03 -3.63 -0.60
C ASP A 31 -2.22 -4.06 0.64
N SER A 32 -1.54 -5.20 0.56
CA SER A 32 -0.60 -5.63 1.61
C SER A 32 0.60 -4.70 1.72
N ALA A 33 1.19 -4.29 0.60
CA ALA A 33 2.29 -3.33 0.60
C ALA A 33 1.86 -1.98 1.18
N LEU A 34 0.68 -1.48 0.80
CA LEU A 34 0.09 -0.25 1.34
C LEU A 34 -0.14 -0.35 2.86
N SER A 35 -0.63 -1.49 3.33
CA SER A 35 -0.84 -1.73 4.77
C SER A 35 0.48 -1.75 5.54
N SER A 36 1.51 -2.42 5.01
CA SER A 36 2.85 -2.40 5.60
C SER A 36 3.44 -0.99 5.66
N LEU A 37 3.23 -0.20 4.62
CA LEU A 37 3.63 1.21 4.58
C LEU A 37 2.92 2.04 5.65
N LYS A 38 1.60 1.85 5.83
CA LYS A 38 0.83 2.50 6.90
C LYS A 38 1.31 2.06 8.29
N ASN A 39 1.72 0.80 8.45
CA ASN A 39 2.32 0.35 9.70
C ASN A 39 3.68 1.00 9.98
N CYS A 40 4.47 1.34 8.96
CA CYS A 40 5.71 2.09 9.14
C CYS A 40 5.48 3.48 9.77
N GLN A 41 4.32 4.09 9.52
CA GLN A 41 3.95 5.36 10.12
C GLN A 41 3.83 5.24 11.65
N SER A 42 3.19 4.17 12.13
CA SER A 42 3.12 3.88 13.57
C SER A 42 4.49 3.68 14.23
N TYR A 43 5.48 3.18 13.49
CA TYR A 43 6.85 3.05 14.02
C TYR A 43 7.56 4.41 14.11
N ILE A 44 7.32 5.31 13.15
CA ILE A 44 7.84 6.68 13.17
C ILE A 44 7.23 7.44 14.35
N ASP A 45 5.91 7.34 14.53
CA ASP A 45 5.20 7.98 15.64
C ASP A 45 5.73 7.50 17.00
N SER A 46 5.89 6.18 17.16
CA SER A 46 6.46 5.62 18.40
C SER A 46 7.90 6.05 18.62
N GLY A 47 8.71 6.17 17.57
CA GLY A 47 10.08 6.66 17.66
C GLY A 47 10.16 8.13 18.07
N MET A 48 9.25 8.96 17.55
CA MET A 48 9.09 10.36 17.92
C MET A 48 8.70 10.51 19.40
N ASP A 49 7.74 9.71 19.88
CA ASP A 49 7.31 9.73 21.28
C ASP A 49 8.47 9.39 22.23
N VAL A 50 9.26 8.37 21.89
CA VAL A 50 10.45 7.97 22.66
C VAL A 50 11.51 9.06 22.63
N ALA A 51 11.83 9.64 21.46
CA ALA A 51 12.80 10.72 21.35
C ALA A 51 12.37 11.93 22.20
N THR A 52 11.07 12.25 22.20
CA THR A 52 10.49 13.32 23.00
C THR A 52 10.65 13.07 24.50
N GLN A 53 10.35 11.85 24.96
CA GLN A 53 10.55 11.48 26.36
C GLN A 53 12.02 11.59 26.79
N VAL A 54 12.94 11.08 25.97
CA VAL A 54 14.38 11.16 26.25
C VAL A 54 14.84 12.63 26.30
N ALA A 55 14.37 13.49 25.40
CA ALA A 55 14.70 14.91 25.43
C ALA A 55 14.20 15.60 26.70
N LEU A 56 12.98 15.29 27.15
CA LEU A 56 12.44 15.82 28.40
C LEU A 56 13.27 15.37 29.61
N ASP A 57 13.61 14.08 29.68
CA ASP A 57 14.45 13.55 30.76
C ASP A 57 15.83 14.24 30.80
N LEU A 58 16.46 14.47 29.64
CA LEU A 58 17.76 15.16 29.51
C LEU A 58 17.71 16.62 29.96
N VAL A 59 16.63 17.33 29.63
CA VAL A 59 16.40 18.71 30.09
C VAL A 59 16.24 18.75 31.61
N GLU A 60 15.54 17.77 32.18
CA GLU A 60 15.33 17.68 33.64
C GLU A 60 16.59 17.25 34.41
N SER A 61 17.46 16.42 33.82
CA SER A 61 18.60 15.79 34.48
C SER A 61 19.91 16.60 34.48
N PHE A 62 19.86 17.94 34.44
CA PHE A 62 21.00 18.88 34.48
C PHE A 62 21.62 19.33 33.12
N ASN A 63 20.82 19.35 32.05
CA ASN A 63 21.02 20.29 30.93
C ASN A 63 22.29 20.03 30.09
N ASP A 64 22.50 18.78 29.67
CA ASP A 64 23.48 18.46 28.62
C ASP A 64 22.95 18.97 27.27
N GLU A 65 23.29 20.23 26.96
CA GLU A 65 22.79 20.98 25.82
C GLU A 65 23.14 20.29 24.48
N GLU A 66 24.24 19.52 24.44
CA GLU A 66 24.64 18.73 23.28
C GLU A 66 23.68 17.57 23.05
N ASP A 67 23.34 16.82 24.10
CA ASP A 67 22.41 15.68 24.01
C ASP A 67 20.97 16.13 23.72
N VAL A 68 20.54 17.27 24.25
CA VAL A 68 19.23 17.86 23.92
C VAL A 68 19.18 18.29 22.46
N ASN A 69 20.23 18.94 21.94
CA ASN A 69 20.33 19.32 20.53
C ASN A 69 20.41 18.08 19.61
N ASN A 70 21.03 17.00 20.06
CA ASN A 70 21.02 15.72 19.36
C ASN A 70 19.60 15.13 19.30
N MET A 71 18.81 15.25 20.38
CA MET A 71 17.40 14.82 20.37
C MET A 71 16.50 15.70 19.51
N GLU A 72 16.70 17.00 19.48
CA GLU A 72 16.02 17.88 18.53
C GLU A 72 16.27 17.41 17.09
N LYS A 73 17.53 17.08 16.75
CA LYS A 73 17.88 16.57 15.42
C LYS A 73 17.19 15.24 15.09
N VAL A 74 17.13 14.31 16.03
CA VAL A 74 16.44 13.01 15.85
C VAL A 74 14.94 13.21 15.65
N MET A 75 14.31 14.12 16.40
CA MET A 75 12.89 14.45 16.19
C MET A 75 12.66 15.08 14.81
N LEU A 76 13.54 15.99 14.36
CA LEU A 76 13.45 16.55 13.00
C LEU A 76 13.59 15.48 11.91
N GLU A 77 14.43 14.47 12.15
CA GLU A 77 14.57 13.32 11.24
C GLU A 77 13.29 12.48 11.18
N TYR A 78 12.67 12.17 12.32
CA TYR A 78 11.36 11.51 12.35
C TYR A 78 10.26 12.33 11.66
N ALA A 79 10.22 13.65 11.87
CA ALA A 79 9.26 14.53 11.19
C ALA A 79 9.46 14.54 9.66
N THR A 80 10.72 14.48 9.21
CA THR A 80 11.06 14.39 7.79
C THR A 80 10.63 13.03 7.23
N MET A 81 10.93 11.94 7.94
CA MET A 81 10.52 10.59 7.56
C MET A 81 9.00 10.44 7.46
N ASP A 82 8.21 10.97 8.41
CA ASP A 82 6.75 10.94 8.33
C ASP A 82 6.25 11.67 7.08
N ARG A 83 6.80 12.86 6.80
CA ARG A 83 6.44 13.63 5.60
C ARG A 83 6.77 12.89 4.30
N GLU A 84 7.95 12.30 4.20
CA GLU A 84 8.37 11.53 3.04
C GLU A 84 7.51 10.27 2.85
N LEU A 85 7.25 9.55 3.95
CA LEU A 85 6.40 8.36 3.94
C LEU A 85 4.97 8.69 3.51
N ASN A 86 4.39 9.76 4.04
CA ASN A 86 3.06 10.24 3.66
C ASN A 86 3.01 10.63 2.17
N HIS A 87 4.04 11.30 1.66
CA HIS A 87 4.12 11.62 0.24
C HIS A 87 4.19 10.36 -0.63
N TYR A 88 4.96 9.35 -0.20
CA TYR A 88 5.05 8.07 -0.90
C TYR A 88 3.71 7.30 -0.87
N ILE A 89 3.05 7.21 0.29
CA ILE A 89 1.73 6.58 0.44
C ILE A 89 0.73 7.23 -0.52
N LYS A 90 0.69 8.57 -0.57
CA LYS A 90 -0.21 9.30 -1.45
C LYS A 90 0.06 9.03 -2.93
N ALA A 91 1.32 9.08 -3.36
CA ALA A 91 1.70 8.77 -4.74
C ALA A 91 1.35 7.32 -5.12
N PHE A 92 1.49 6.40 -4.17
CA PHE A 92 1.14 4.99 -4.34
C PHE A 92 -0.38 4.82 -4.48
N GLU A 93 -1.18 5.42 -3.61
CA GLU A 93 -2.65 5.42 -3.68
C GLU A 93 -3.16 6.06 -4.98
N GLU A 94 -2.58 7.19 -5.41
CA GLU A 94 -2.92 7.83 -6.69
C GLU A 94 -2.64 6.91 -7.89
N THR A 95 -1.49 6.23 -7.89
CA THR A 95 -1.12 5.28 -8.95
C THR A 95 -2.08 4.10 -9.01
N ILE A 96 -2.48 3.55 -7.86
CA ILE A 96 -3.47 2.48 -7.79
C ILE A 96 -4.82 2.96 -8.32
N ASN A 97 -5.25 4.16 -7.91
CA ASN A 97 -6.55 4.69 -8.29
C ASN A 97 -6.61 4.99 -9.80
N GLN A 98 -5.53 5.52 -10.39
CA GLN A 98 -5.39 5.68 -11.84
C GLN A 98 -5.45 4.33 -12.56
N ASN A 99 -4.78 3.29 -12.05
CA ASN A 99 -4.81 1.95 -12.65
C ASN A 99 -6.20 1.31 -12.54
N LYS A 100 -6.91 1.49 -11.42
CA LYS A 100 -8.31 1.03 -11.27
C LYS A 100 -9.24 1.75 -12.24
N GLN A 101 -9.10 3.07 -12.40
CA GLN A 101 -9.87 3.85 -13.39
C GLN A 101 -9.53 3.44 -14.82
N ASN A 102 -8.27 3.24 -15.17
CA ASN A 102 -7.87 2.83 -16.52
C ASN A 102 -8.36 1.42 -16.88
N VAL A 103 -8.44 0.50 -15.90
CA VAL A 103 -9.03 -0.83 -16.08
C VAL A 103 -10.56 -0.75 -16.23
N ASP A 104 -11.22 0.14 -15.51
CA ASP A 104 -12.67 0.39 -15.61
C ASP A 104 -13.06 1.08 -16.94
N ILE A 105 -12.21 1.98 -17.44
CA ILE A 105 -12.41 2.68 -18.71
C ILE A 105 -11.96 1.82 -19.92
N GLY A 106 -11.07 0.86 -19.72
CA GLY A 106 -10.53 -0.04 -20.77
C GLY A 106 -11.52 -1.07 -21.35
N PHE A 107 -12.77 -1.06 -20.90
CA PHE A 107 -13.89 -1.77 -21.53
C PHE A 107 -15.13 -0.87 -21.54
N ASN A 108 -15.00 0.40 -21.95
CA ASN A 108 -16.17 1.24 -22.10
C ASN A 108 -16.97 0.81 -23.34
N ARG A 109 -18.29 0.65 -23.15
CA ARG A 109 -19.32 0.19 -24.12
C ARG A 109 -19.31 0.93 -25.48
N TYR A 110 -18.58 2.05 -25.58
CA TYR A 110 -18.41 2.87 -26.77
C TYR A 110 -17.40 2.31 -27.80
N ASP A 111 -16.42 1.50 -27.41
CA ASP A 111 -15.48 0.91 -28.38
C ASP A 111 -16.11 -0.23 -29.19
N LEU A 112 -17.04 -0.99 -28.61
CA LEU A 112 -17.85 -1.96 -29.34
C LEU A 112 -18.80 -1.29 -30.34
N GLY A 113 -19.38 -0.14 -30.00
CA GLY A 113 -20.26 0.60 -30.90
C GLY A 113 -19.53 1.05 -32.18
N ARG A 114 -18.27 1.49 -32.04
CA ARG A 114 -17.42 1.92 -33.15
C ARG A 114 -16.97 0.75 -34.04
N ILE A 115 -16.57 -0.38 -33.42
CA ILE A 115 -16.20 -1.60 -34.15
C ILE A 115 -17.39 -2.20 -34.91
N VAL A 116 -18.60 -2.13 -34.33
CA VAL A 116 -19.83 -2.61 -34.99
C VAL A 116 -20.21 -1.73 -36.19
N GLU A 117 -20.05 -0.41 -36.10
CA GLU A 117 -20.24 0.49 -37.26
C GLU A 117 -19.18 0.30 -38.34
N GLU A 118 -17.92 0.05 -37.98
CA GLU A 118 -16.84 -0.21 -38.95
C GLU A 118 -16.96 -1.56 -39.68
N ILE A 119 -17.52 -2.59 -39.04
CA ILE A 119 -17.74 -3.91 -39.69
C ILE A 119 -18.97 -3.89 -40.61
N ASN A 120 -19.92 -2.99 -40.38
CA ASN A 120 -21.20 -2.96 -41.10
C ASN A 120 -21.28 -1.86 -42.19
N MET A 121 -20.14 -1.26 -42.55
CA MET A 121 -19.93 -0.45 -43.77
C MET A 121 -19.18 -1.25 -44.84
#